data_AF-A0A7C9BF01-F1
#
_entry.id   AF-A0A7C9BF01-F1
#
_cell.length_a   1.000
_cell.length_b   1.000
_cell.length_c   1.000
_cell.angle_alpha   90.00
_cell.angle_beta   90.00
_cell.angle_gamma   90.00
#
_symmetry.space_group_name_H-M   'P 1'
#
loop_
_entity.id
_entity.type
_entity.pdbx_description
1 polymer ?
#
loop_
_entity_poly.entity_id
_entity_poly.type
_entity_poly.pdbx_seq_one_letter_code
_entity_poly.pdbx_strand_id
1 'polypeptide(L)' 'MTNLECLTDIMTFSRYGALAQAFVMDALSKHAERVATVPLDKLQQQFGVHPMVSARAWHGVAQEIHTKLEAHFSR' A
#
# COMPACT_ATOMS: atom_id res chain seq x y z
N MET A 1 5.87 -17.25 10.79
CA MET A 1 5.79 -16.57 9.49
C MET A 1 5.63 -15.08 9.74
N THR A 2 6.58 -14.28 9.29
CA THR A 2 6.55 -12.81 9.35
C THR A 2 5.63 -12.25 8.26
N ASN A 3 5.26 -10.97 8.34
CA ASN A 3 4.48 -10.30 7.29
C ASN A 3 5.20 -10.33 5.94
N LEU A 4 6.54 -10.22 5.93
CA LEU A 4 7.33 -10.28 4.70
C LEU A 4 7.32 -11.67 4.08
N GLU A 5 7.46 -12.72 4.90
CA GLU A 5 7.39 -14.12 4.44
C GLU A 5 6.01 -14.42 3.83
N CYS A 6 4.93 -13.97 4.47
CA CYS A 6 3.57 -14.14 3.97
C CYS A 6 3.34 -13.42 2.63
N LEU A 7 3.75 -12.15 2.52
CA LEU A 7 3.63 -11.40 1.25
C LEU A 7 4.45 -12.03 0.13
N THR A 8 5.66 -12.48 0.44
CA THR A 8 6.51 -13.19 -0.54
C THR A 8 5.85 -14.47 -1.02
N ASP A 9 5.25 -15.25 -0.11
CA ASP A 9 4.52 -16.47 -0.46
C ASP A 9 3.32 -16.19 -1.37
N ILE A 10 2.48 -15.21 -1.02
CA ILE A 10 1.32 -14.77 -1.82
C ILE A 10 1.76 -14.36 -3.24
N MET A 11 2.86 -13.59 -3.33
CA MET A 11 3.35 -13.07 -4.60
C MET A 11 4.12 -14.10 -5.42
N THR A 12 4.70 -15.14 -4.80
CA THR A 12 5.57 -16.10 -5.50
C THR A 12 4.87 -17.43 -5.81
N PHE A 13 4.06 -17.93 -4.88
CA PHE A 13 3.52 -19.29 -4.92
C PHE A 13 1.99 -19.31 -5.04
N SER A 14 1.47 -18.59 -6.02
CA SER A 14 0.03 -18.62 -6.32
C SER A 14 -0.33 -19.67 -7.37
N ARG A 15 -1.46 -20.36 -7.16
CA ARG A 15 -2.10 -21.23 -8.18
C ARG A 15 -2.48 -20.48 -9.45
N TYR A 16 -2.59 -19.16 -9.39
CA TYR A 16 -2.89 -18.28 -10.52
C TYR A 16 -1.65 -17.59 -11.08
N GLY A 17 -0.45 -17.96 -10.62
CA GLY A 17 0.83 -17.45 -11.10
C GLY A 17 0.91 -15.92 -11.05
N ALA A 18 1.39 -15.32 -12.15
CA ALA A 18 1.60 -13.88 -12.27
C ALA A 18 0.35 -13.02 -12.04
N LEU A 19 -0.86 -13.57 -12.18
CA LEU A 19 -2.10 -12.82 -11.92
C LEU A 19 -2.23 -12.41 -10.45
N ALA A 20 -1.69 -13.21 -9.52
CA ALA A 20 -1.68 -12.82 -8.11
C ALA A 20 -0.75 -11.63 -7.86
N GLN A 21 0.40 -11.57 -8.54
CA GLN A 21 1.30 -10.42 -8.47
C GLN A 21 0.63 -9.17 -9.02
N ALA A 22 0.01 -9.27 -10.20
CA ALA A 22 -0.70 -8.15 -10.81
C ALA A 22 -1.82 -7.62 -9.88
N PHE A 23 -2.59 -8.52 -9.26
CA PHE A 23 -3.63 -8.16 -8.32
C PHE A 23 -3.09 -7.43 -7.08
N VAL A 24 -2.02 -7.93 -6.47
CA VAL A 24 -1.40 -7.30 -5.30
C VAL A 24 -0.84 -5.92 -5.66
N MET A 25 -0.18 -5.81 -6.81
CA MET A 25 0.40 -4.56 -7.28
C MET A 25 -0.68 -3.51 -7.59
N ASP A 26 -1.80 -3.90 -8.21
CA ASP A 26 -2.96 -3.03 -8.44
C ASP A 26 -3.60 -2.54 -7.12
N ALA A 27 -3.79 -3.45 -6.17
CA ALA A 27 -4.35 -3.12 -4.86
C ALA A 27 -3.45 -2.14 -4.07
N LEU A 28 -2.14 -2.39 -4.06
CA LEU A 28 -1.16 -1.51 -3.42
C LEU A 28 -1.12 -0.13 -4.09
N SER A 29 -1.12 -0.08 -5.42
CA SER A 29 -1.09 1.18 -6.17
C SER A 29 -2.31 2.05 -5.83
N LYS A 30 -3.52 1.49 -6.00
CA LYS A 30 -4.78 2.21 -5.73
C LYS A 30 -4.91 2.65 -4.27
N HIS A 31 -4.45 1.83 -3.33
CA HIS A 31 -4.50 2.20 -1.93
C HIS A 31 -3.50 3.32 -1.60
N ALA A 32 -2.27 3.20 -2.08
CA ALA A 32 -1.22 4.19 -1.85
C ALA A 32 -1.61 5.55 -2.45
N GLU A 33 -2.10 5.59 -3.68
CA GLU A 33 -2.61 6.81 -4.32
C GLU A 33 -3.74 7.45 -3.50
N ARG A 34 -4.74 6.64 -3.11
CA ARG A 34 -5.88 7.13 -2.32
C ARG A 34 -5.43 7.76 -1.00
N VAL A 35 -4.53 7.12 -0.27
CA VAL A 35 -4.05 7.63 1.02
C VAL A 35 -3.16 8.86 0.83
N ALA A 36 -2.32 8.88 -0.20
CA ALA A 36 -1.41 9.98 -0.51
C ALA A 36 -2.09 11.25 -1.03
N THR A 37 -3.34 11.15 -1.48
CA THR A 37 -4.13 12.28 -2.02
C THR A 37 -5.16 12.82 -1.03
N VAL A 38 -5.48 12.08 0.04
CA VAL A 38 -6.43 12.51 1.07
C VAL A 38 -5.76 13.56 1.97
N PRO A 39 -6.38 14.74 2.17
CA PRO A 39 -5.87 15.74 3.11
C PRO A 39 -5.69 15.17 4.51
N LEU A 40 -4.57 15.53 5.17
CA LEU A 40 -4.20 14.98 6.49
C LEU A 40 -5.31 15.10 7.54
N ASP A 41 -6.03 16.22 7.57
CA ASP A 41 -7.14 16.42 8.52
C ASP A 41 -8.26 15.39 8.34
N LYS A 42 -8.58 15.04 7.08
CA LYS A 42 -9.58 14.00 6.77
C LYS A 42 -9.04 12.62 7.11
N LEU A 43 -7.76 12.36 6.84
CA LEU A 43 -7.13 11.10 7.20
C LEU A 43 -7.11 10.89 8.73
N GLN A 44 -6.85 11.96 9.47
CA GLN A 44 -6.85 11.96 10.93
C GLN A 44 -8.25 11.70 11.50
N GLN A 45 -9.30 12.26 10.89
CA GLN A 45 -10.69 11.94 11.24
C GLN A 45 -11.03 10.46 10.98
N GLN A 46 -10.55 9.87 9.88
CA GLN A 46 -10.77 8.46 9.55
C GLN A 46 -10.08 7.49 10.51
N PHE A 47 -8.92 7.89 11.04
CA PHE A 47 -8.13 7.08 11.97
C PHE A 47 -8.64 7.10 13.42
N GLY A 48 -9.54 8.03 13.76
CA GLY A 48 -10.14 8.10 15.09
C GLY A 48 -9.17 8.60 16.17
N VAL A 49 -9.54 8.39 17.43
CA VAL A 49 -8.93 9.09 18.60
C VAL A 49 -7.59 8.49 19.02
N HIS A 50 -7.31 7.22 18.72
CA HIS A 50 -6.05 6.54 19.09
C HIS A 50 -5.56 5.59 17.98
N PRO A 51 -5.08 6.11 16.84
CA PRO A 51 -4.58 5.24 15.81
C PRO A 51 -3.22 4.67 16.18
N MET A 52 -3.00 3.41 15.82
CA MET A 52 -1.70 2.73 15.99
C MET A 52 -0.58 3.38 15.15
N VAL A 53 -0.95 4.17 14.14
CA VAL A 53 -0.03 4.92 13.28
C VAL A 53 -0.55 6.35 13.13
N SER A 54 0.33 7.35 13.22
CA SER A 54 -0.09 8.74 13.01
C SER A 54 -0.53 8.97 11.56
N ALA A 55 -1.55 9.82 11.37
CA ALA A 55 -2.05 10.16 10.04
C ALA A 55 -0.93 10.64 9.10
N ARG A 56 -0.03 11.49 9.62
CA ARG A 56 1.13 11.98 8.87
C ARG A 56 2.10 10.87 8.47
N ALA A 57 2.41 9.94 9.38
CA ALA A 57 3.31 8.83 9.07
C ALA A 57 2.69 7.93 7.99
N TRP A 58 1.40 7.59 8.12
CA TRP A 58 0.72 6.76 7.14
C TRP A 58 0.61 7.42 5.76
N HIS A 59 0.32 8.72 5.71
CA HIS A 59 0.34 9.50 4.48
C HIS A 59 1.72 9.49 3.82
N GLY A 60 2.79 9.66 4.60
CA GLY A 60 4.17 9.60 4.10
C GLY A 60 4.53 8.24 3.51
N VAL A 61 4.16 7.14 4.19
CA VAL A 61 4.34 5.78 3.68
C VAL A 61 3.60 5.58 2.36
N ALA A 62 2.36 6.06 2.27
CA ALA A 62 1.56 5.97 1.05
C ALA A 62 2.21 6.73 -0.12
N GLN A 63 2.73 7.93 0.11
CA GLN A 63 3.47 8.70 -0.89
C GLN A 63 4.72 7.97 -1.38
N GLU A 64 5.50 7.39 -0.46
CA GLU A 64 6.70 6.62 -0.80
C GLU A 64 6.35 5.40 -1.67
N ILE A 65 5.35 4.62 -1.27
CA ILE A 65 4.92 3.43 -2.01
C ILE A 65 4.37 3.81 -3.38
N HIS A 66 3.49 4.81 -3.46
CA HIS A 66 2.93 5.27 -4.73
C HIS A 66 4.02 5.70 -5.70
N THR A 67 4.99 6.50 -5.25
CA THR A 67 6.13 6.95 -6.06
C THR A 67 6.95 5.77 -6.59
N LYS A 68 7.22 4.77 -5.75
CA LYS A 68 7.97 3.56 -6.16
C LYS A 68 7.21 2.74 -7.21
N LEU A 69 5.88 2.62 -7.07
CA LEU A 69 5.04 1.87 -8.00
C LEU A 69 4.91 2.58 -9.34
N GLU A 70 4.66 3.89 -9.36
CA GLU A 70 4.63 4.69 -10.60
C GLU A 70 5.95 4.59 -11.37
N ALA A 71 7.08 4.69 -10.66
CA ALA A 71 8.40 4.54 -11.27
C ALA A 71 8.68 3.11 -11.77
N HIS A 72 8.02 2.10 -11.22
CA HIS A 72 8.12 0.71 -11.67
C HIS A 72 7.27 0.44 -12.92
N PHE A 73 6.05 0.97 -12.96
CA PHE A 73 5.13 0.79 -14.11
C PHE A 73 5.50 1.65 -15.32
N SER A 74 6.21 2.76 -15.11
CA SER A 74 6.66 3.64 -16.20
C SER A 74 7.92 3.14 -16.92
N ARG A 75 8.47 1.98 -16.53
CA ARG A 75 9.63 1.33 -17.15
C ARG A 75 9.19 0.25 -18.12
#